data_AF-A0A9D4Z0N2-F1
#
_entry.id   AF-A0A9D4Z0N2-F1
#
_cell.length_a   1.000
_cell.length_b   1.000
_cell.length_c   1.000
_cell.angle_alpha   90.00
_cell.angle_beta   90.00
_cell.angle_gamma   90.00
#
_symmetry.space_group_name_H-M   'P 1'
#
loop_
_entity.id
_entity.type
_entity.pdbx_description
1 polymer ?
#
loop_
_entity_poly.entity_id
_entity_poly.type
_entity_poly.pdbx_seq_one_letter_code
_entity_poly.pdbx_strand_id
1 'polypeptide(L)'
;MSARWLSAAALAALALLVSFPGHASAARSLQHEGHDHDADMSSGGILMSGGSINMADPCYTAPDAPSCATFNRTDADWTDDLTQLCAAMPFMVGCTLWKQCEAGTAAGAYCELPSLAGDICTEDMTAMKGCEAYNALCGSNSTVVEQCLSAGPIPDHVLTFTVKDGIDSLCNTHCMGGCDVCGPTSEWKTCSEPLMVLARMCYEMPTMPECDATGFNGMCMDPEVKENFPLVCGEPPVVPDTCA
;
A
#
# COMPACT_ATOMS: atom_id res chain seq x y z
N MET A 1 22.02 -47.40 11.51
CA MET A 1 22.96 -46.71 12.43
C MET A 1 23.08 -45.29 11.90
N SER A 2 22.64 -44.20 12.50
CA SER A 2 22.13 -43.82 13.83
C SER A 2 21.25 -42.59 13.56
N ALA A 3 19.97 -42.55 13.93
CA ALA A 3 19.41 -42.30 15.26
C ALA A 3 19.56 -40.84 15.75
N ARG A 4 18.38 -40.20 15.89
CA ARG A 4 17.96 -39.19 16.87
C ARG A 4 18.46 -37.74 16.68
N TRP A 5 17.51 -36.80 16.61
CA TRP A 5 17.24 -35.85 17.71
C TRP A 5 15.73 -35.55 17.79
N LEU A 6 15.22 -35.58 19.02
CA LEU A 6 13.87 -35.30 19.49
C LEU A 6 13.86 -33.90 20.13
N SER A 7 12.64 -33.31 20.22
CA SER A 7 12.09 -32.38 21.25
C SER A 7 11.53 -31.13 20.58
N ALA A 8 10.22 -30.82 20.56
CA ALA A 8 9.19 -30.75 21.60
C ALA A 8 9.41 -29.63 22.63
N ALA A 9 8.59 -28.57 22.54
CA ALA A 9 8.04 -27.72 23.62
C ALA A 9 7.51 -26.42 22.98
N ALA A 10 6.19 -26.21 22.89
CA ALA A 10 5.32 -25.61 23.91
C ALA A 10 5.39 -24.08 23.93
N LEU A 11 4.27 -23.41 23.63
CA LEU A 11 3.93 -22.11 24.20
C LEU A 11 2.41 -21.93 24.18
N ALA A 12 1.93 -21.48 25.33
CA ALA A 12 0.55 -21.50 25.77
C ALA A 12 -0.25 -20.32 25.21
N ALA A 13 -1.51 -20.60 24.85
CA ALA A 13 -2.51 -19.59 24.51
C ALA A 13 -3.01 -18.91 25.80
N LEU A 14 -2.74 -17.62 25.94
CA LEU A 14 -3.32 -16.76 26.96
C LEU A 14 -4.31 -15.80 26.26
N ALA A 15 -5.60 -16.16 26.26
CA ALA A 15 -6.66 -15.32 25.73
C ALA A 15 -7.06 -14.26 26.77
N LEU A 16 -6.65 -13.01 26.57
CA LEU A 16 -7.14 -11.86 27.31
C LEU A 16 -8.35 -11.27 26.59
N LEU A 17 -9.53 -11.47 27.19
CA LEU A 17 -10.77 -10.79 26.85
C LEU A 17 -10.70 -9.32 27.30
N VAL A 18 -10.53 -8.39 26.35
CA VAL A 18 -10.66 -6.95 26.60
C VAL A 18 -11.99 -6.50 26.02
N SER A 19 -12.98 -6.23 26.88
CA SER A 19 -14.24 -5.60 26.51
C SER A 19 -14.07 -4.09 26.35
N PHE A 20 -14.35 -3.56 25.16
CA PHE A 20 -14.43 -2.11 24.91
C PHE A 20 -15.90 -1.62 25.00
N PRO A 21 -16.19 -0.55 25.77
CA PRO A 21 -17.51 0.08 25.79
C PRO A 21 -17.72 0.96 24.56
N GLY A 22 -18.85 0.76 23.89
CA GLY A 22 -19.25 1.48 22.67
C GLY A 22 -19.48 2.98 22.89
N HIS A 23 -18.92 3.78 21.98
CA HIS A 23 -19.21 5.21 21.84
C HIS A 23 -20.28 5.42 20.75
N ALA A 24 -21.36 6.10 21.14
CA ALA A 24 -22.44 6.50 20.25
C ALA A 24 -21.99 7.67 19.35
N SER A 25 -22.10 7.49 18.03
CA SER A 25 -21.87 8.55 17.05
C SER A 25 -23.16 9.35 16.80
N ALA A 26 -23.10 10.66 17.03
CA ALA A 26 -24.16 11.60 16.72
C ALA A 26 -24.09 12.00 15.23
N ALA A 27 -25.15 11.70 14.47
CA ALA A 27 -25.31 12.13 13.09
C ALA A 27 -25.64 13.63 13.04
N ARG A 28 -24.77 14.43 12.40
CA ARG A 28 -25.02 15.84 12.10
C ARG A 28 -25.33 15.99 10.61
N SER A 29 -26.59 16.30 10.34
CA SER A 29 -27.11 16.65 9.01
C SER A 29 -26.60 18.04 8.61
N LEU A 30 -25.89 18.15 7.50
CA LEU A 30 -25.51 19.42 6.87
C LEU A 30 -26.27 19.55 5.55
N GLN A 31 -27.06 20.60 5.48
CA GLN A 31 -27.84 21.01 4.32
C GLN A 31 -26.87 21.60 3.28
N HIS A 32 -26.99 21.13 2.04
CA HIS A 32 -26.23 21.56 0.88
C HIS A 32 -27.08 22.59 0.12
N GLU A 33 -26.69 23.87 0.15
CA GLU A 33 -27.28 24.92 -0.67
C GLU A 33 -26.61 24.91 -2.04
N GLY A 34 -27.44 24.76 -3.08
CA GLY A 34 -27.04 24.70 -4.47
C GLY A 34 -26.54 26.05 -5.00
N HIS A 35 -25.51 25.97 -5.84
CA HIS A 35 -25.08 27.07 -6.68
C HIS A 35 -24.87 26.54 -8.10
N ASP A 36 -25.82 26.87 -8.97
CA ASP A 36 -25.80 26.56 -10.39
C ASP A 36 -24.88 27.55 -11.11
N HIS A 37 -23.74 27.05 -11.59
CA HIS A 37 -22.88 27.75 -12.55
C HIS A 37 -22.69 26.87 -13.79
N ASP A 38 -23.53 27.11 -14.78
CA ASP A 38 -23.40 26.64 -16.16
C ASP A 38 -22.18 27.31 -16.82
N ALA A 39 -21.02 26.67 -16.73
CA ALA A 39 -19.87 26.96 -17.59
C ALA A 39 -19.62 25.76 -18.49
N ASP A 40 -20.03 25.93 -19.75
CA ASP A 40 -19.81 25.08 -20.91
C ASP A 40 -18.33 24.66 -21.04
N MET A 41 -17.99 23.49 -20.49
CA MET A 41 -16.74 22.79 -20.75
C MET A 41 -16.96 21.81 -21.90
N SER A 42 -16.86 22.32 -23.12
CA SER A 42 -16.38 21.56 -24.29
C SER A 42 -14.89 21.23 -24.13
N SER A 43 -14.51 20.68 -22.98
CA SER A 43 -13.23 20.06 -22.71
C SER A 43 -13.38 18.62 -23.15
N GLY A 44 -12.58 18.19 -24.13
CA GLY A 44 -12.60 16.80 -24.62
C GLY A 44 -12.52 15.88 -23.42
N GLY A 45 -13.65 15.28 -23.06
CA GLY A 45 -13.78 14.44 -21.89
C GLY A 45 -12.78 13.32 -22.05
N ILE A 46 -11.65 13.44 -21.35
CA ILE A 46 -10.74 12.33 -21.12
C ILE A 46 -11.60 11.40 -20.27
N LEU A 47 -12.36 10.55 -20.95
CA LEU A 47 -13.08 9.48 -20.31
C LEU A 47 -11.99 8.78 -19.51
N MET A 48 -12.12 8.86 -18.18
CA MET A 48 -11.42 8.00 -17.24
C MET A 48 -11.93 6.57 -17.47
N SER A 49 -11.78 6.08 -18.70
CA SER A 49 -11.95 4.71 -19.15
C SER A 49 -10.72 3.93 -18.68
N GLY A 50 -10.37 4.16 -17.41
CA GLY A 50 -9.22 3.61 -16.74
C GLY A 50 -9.62 2.29 -16.12
N GLY A 51 -8.83 1.28 -16.42
CA GLY A 51 -9.04 -0.12 -16.12
C GLY A 51 -8.00 -0.90 -16.90
N SER A 52 -7.68 -2.09 -16.44
CA SER A 52 -6.59 -2.83 -17.04
C SER A 52 -6.83 -3.15 -18.52
N ILE A 53 -5.83 -2.83 -19.35
CA ILE A 53 -5.86 -3.08 -20.79
C ILE A 53 -5.40 -4.51 -21.13
N ASN A 54 -5.64 -4.94 -22.37
CA ASN A 54 -5.12 -6.19 -22.95
C ASN A 54 -5.51 -7.49 -22.20
N MET A 55 -6.69 -7.53 -21.58
CA MET A 55 -7.19 -8.70 -20.82
C MET A 55 -7.92 -9.76 -21.69
N ALA A 56 -7.57 -9.89 -22.98
CA ALA A 56 -8.27 -10.80 -23.89
C ALA A 56 -7.79 -12.27 -23.80
N ASP A 57 -6.67 -12.53 -23.13
CA ASP A 57 -6.11 -13.88 -22.98
C ASP A 57 -6.98 -14.74 -22.04
N PRO A 58 -7.22 -16.03 -22.34
CA PRO A 58 -7.96 -16.94 -21.46
C PRO A 58 -7.45 -17.00 -20.02
N CYS A 59 -6.14 -16.75 -19.79
CA CYS A 59 -5.55 -16.77 -18.46
C CYS A 59 -6.09 -15.71 -17.50
N TYR A 60 -6.69 -14.63 -17.99
CA TYR A 60 -7.43 -13.67 -17.15
C TYR A 60 -8.76 -14.21 -16.61
N THR A 61 -9.26 -15.33 -17.16
CA THR A 61 -10.52 -15.96 -16.72
C THR A 61 -10.31 -17.33 -16.07
N ALA A 62 -9.21 -18.01 -16.38
CA ALA A 62 -8.84 -19.30 -15.83
C ALA A 62 -7.33 -19.35 -15.52
N PRO A 63 -6.85 -18.56 -14.54
CA PRO A 63 -5.42 -18.46 -14.21
C PRO A 63 -4.84 -19.75 -13.61
N ASP A 64 -5.69 -20.69 -13.23
CA ASP A 64 -5.34 -22.02 -12.72
C ASP A 64 -5.16 -23.08 -13.83
N ALA A 65 -5.49 -22.73 -15.08
CA ALA A 65 -5.32 -23.63 -16.21
C ALA A 65 -3.82 -23.91 -16.45
N PRO A 66 -3.38 -25.17 -16.64
CA PRO A 66 -1.96 -25.49 -16.83
C PRO A 66 -1.28 -24.76 -18.00
N SER A 67 -2.05 -24.33 -19.01
CA SER A 67 -1.55 -23.51 -20.12
C SER A 67 -1.10 -22.10 -19.71
N CYS A 68 -1.52 -21.62 -18.54
CA CYS A 68 -1.22 -20.29 -18.03
C CYS A 68 0.07 -20.21 -17.22
N ALA A 69 0.76 -21.34 -17.00
CA ALA A 69 1.98 -21.35 -16.20
C ALA A 69 3.03 -20.35 -16.72
N THR A 70 3.22 -20.32 -18.04
CA THR A 70 4.17 -19.41 -18.71
C THR A 70 3.51 -18.14 -19.23
N PHE A 71 2.27 -17.85 -18.83
CA PHE A 71 1.62 -16.59 -19.19
C PHE A 71 2.39 -15.45 -18.54
N ASN A 72 2.64 -14.38 -19.29
CA ASN A 72 3.35 -13.22 -18.80
C ASN A 72 2.65 -11.96 -19.32
N ARG A 73 2.12 -11.15 -18.40
CA ARG A 73 1.63 -9.82 -18.73
C ARG A 73 2.83 -8.92 -18.96
N THR A 74 2.76 -8.07 -19.98
CA THR A 74 3.90 -7.24 -20.37
C THR A 74 4.17 -6.14 -19.36
N ASP A 75 5.42 -5.74 -19.20
CA ASP A 75 5.81 -4.63 -18.32
C ASP A 75 5.07 -3.35 -18.67
N ALA A 76 4.87 -3.08 -19.97
CA ALA A 76 4.13 -1.91 -20.43
C ALA A 76 2.68 -1.90 -19.93
N ASP A 77 2.02 -3.06 -19.89
CA ASP A 77 0.65 -3.16 -19.38
C ASP A 77 0.60 -2.99 -17.86
N TRP A 78 1.56 -3.55 -17.12
CA TRP A 78 1.65 -3.33 -15.67
C TRP A 78 1.97 -1.88 -15.31
N THR A 79 2.88 -1.24 -16.03
CA THR A 79 3.20 0.18 -15.85
C THR A 79 1.98 1.05 -16.13
N ASP A 80 1.18 0.72 -17.15
CA ASP A 80 -0.07 1.44 -17.43
C ASP A 80 -1.07 1.30 -16.27
N ASP A 81 -1.25 0.09 -15.72
CA ASP A 81 -2.10 -0.16 -14.54
C ASP A 81 -1.64 0.69 -13.32
N LEU A 82 -0.34 0.64 -12.99
CA LEU A 82 0.25 1.41 -11.88
C LEU A 82 0.15 2.91 -12.11
N THR A 83 0.38 3.39 -13.33
CA THR A 83 0.25 4.80 -13.70
C THR A 83 -1.18 5.28 -13.47
N GLN A 84 -2.18 4.52 -13.91
CA GLN A 84 -3.58 4.85 -13.71
C GLN A 84 -3.97 4.88 -12.23
N LEU A 85 -3.55 3.85 -11.46
CA LEU A 85 -3.79 3.76 -10.03
C LEU A 85 -3.21 4.97 -9.29
N CYS A 86 -1.94 5.29 -9.54
CA CYS A 86 -1.24 6.35 -8.84
C CYS A 86 -1.57 7.75 -9.34
N ALA A 87 -2.07 7.91 -10.58
CA ALA A 87 -2.66 9.17 -11.01
C ALA A 87 -3.99 9.45 -10.30
N ALA A 88 -4.78 8.40 -10.01
CA ALA A 88 -6.06 8.54 -9.31
C ALA A 88 -5.87 8.82 -7.81
N MET A 89 -4.95 8.12 -7.15
CA MET A 89 -4.67 8.24 -5.72
C MET A 89 -3.15 8.24 -5.46
N PRO A 90 -2.46 9.38 -5.65
CA PRO A 90 -0.99 9.44 -5.58
C PRO A 90 -0.42 9.20 -4.19
N PHE A 91 -1.27 9.23 -3.16
CA PHE A 91 -0.94 9.04 -1.75
C PHE A 91 -0.98 7.58 -1.29
N MET A 92 -1.21 6.61 -2.20
CA MET A 92 -1.17 5.20 -1.80
C MET A 92 0.24 4.76 -1.41
N VAL A 93 0.32 3.83 -0.45
CA VAL A 93 1.59 3.24 -0.01
C VAL A 93 2.33 2.61 -1.18
N GLY A 94 1.65 1.78 -1.98
CA GLY A 94 2.25 1.17 -3.17
C GLY A 94 2.73 2.18 -4.21
N CYS A 95 2.12 3.37 -4.30
CA CYS A 95 2.60 4.44 -5.19
C CYS A 95 3.91 5.06 -4.71
N THR A 96 4.11 5.17 -3.39
CA THR A 96 5.39 5.61 -2.82
C THR A 96 6.49 4.59 -3.14
N LEU A 97 6.19 3.30 -3.00
CA LEU A 97 7.13 2.20 -3.30
C LEU A 97 7.48 2.15 -4.79
N TRP A 98 6.48 2.23 -5.66
CA TRP A 98 6.67 2.24 -7.11
C TRP A 98 7.56 3.41 -7.57
N LYS A 99 7.31 4.63 -7.07
CA LYS A 99 8.17 5.80 -7.37
C LYS A 99 9.63 5.58 -6.97
N GLN A 100 9.90 4.92 -5.85
CA GLN A 100 11.28 4.62 -5.43
C GLN A 100 11.94 3.61 -6.36
N CYS A 101 11.20 2.61 -6.82
CA CYS A 101 11.69 1.65 -7.82
C CYS A 101 11.97 2.34 -9.17
N GLU A 102 11.07 3.21 -9.65
CA GLU A 102 11.28 3.99 -10.89
C GLU A 102 12.45 4.97 -10.78
N ALA A 103 12.65 5.58 -9.61
CA ALA A 103 13.76 6.48 -9.35
C ALA A 103 15.10 5.75 -9.15
N GLY A 104 15.10 4.41 -9.04
CA GLY A 104 16.28 3.61 -8.74
C GLY A 104 16.81 3.79 -7.31
N THR A 105 15.99 4.32 -6.40
CA THR A 105 16.31 4.42 -4.96
C THR A 105 15.88 3.17 -4.19
N ALA A 106 15.11 2.30 -4.83
CA ALA A 106 14.77 0.96 -4.40
C ALA A 106 15.09 -0.04 -5.53
N ALA A 107 15.32 -1.30 -5.19
CA ALA A 107 15.60 -2.38 -6.14
C ALA A 107 15.24 -3.74 -5.54
N GLY A 108 15.36 -4.82 -6.32
CA GLY A 108 15.13 -6.19 -5.86
C GLY A 108 13.75 -6.73 -6.23
N ALA A 109 13.38 -7.88 -5.65
CA ALA A 109 12.18 -8.62 -6.04
C ALA A 109 10.88 -7.82 -5.83
N TYR A 110 10.82 -6.95 -4.82
CA TYR A 110 9.65 -6.10 -4.56
C TYR A 110 9.52 -4.91 -5.52
N CYS A 111 10.52 -4.66 -6.37
CA CYS A 111 10.41 -3.68 -7.46
C CYS A 111 9.95 -4.29 -8.78
N GLU A 112 9.70 -5.60 -8.82
CA GLU A 112 9.05 -6.23 -9.97
C GLU A 112 7.60 -5.73 -10.07
N LEU A 113 7.17 -5.39 -11.29
CA LEU A 113 5.87 -4.74 -11.51
C LEU A 113 4.65 -5.53 -10.96
N PRO A 114 4.59 -6.87 -11.05
CA PRO A 114 3.53 -7.64 -10.42
C PRO A 114 3.50 -7.52 -8.90
N SER A 115 4.68 -7.42 -8.26
CA SER A 115 4.79 -7.25 -6.80
C SER A 115 4.22 -5.90 -6.38
N LEU A 116 4.64 -4.82 -7.05
CA LEU A 116 4.14 -3.46 -6.82
C LEU A 116 2.63 -3.33 -7.06
N ALA A 117 2.11 -3.96 -8.12
CA ALA A 117 0.67 -4.03 -8.36
C ALA A 117 -0.03 -4.79 -7.23
N GLY A 118 0.60 -5.85 -6.73
CA GLY A 118 0.08 -6.64 -5.61
C GLY A 118 0.01 -5.89 -4.30
N ASP A 119 1.00 -5.03 -4.00
CA ASP A 119 0.98 -4.15 -2.82
C ASP A 119 -0.23 -3.21 -2.81
N ILE A 120 -0.71 -2.79 -3.98
CA ILE A 120 -1.89 -1.93 -4.09
C ILE A 120 -3.18 -2.77 -4.12
N CYS A 121 -3.17 -3.84 -4.90
CA CYS A 121 -4.39 -4.53 -5.31
C CYS A 121 -4.82 -5.70 -4.41
N THR A 122 -3.99 -6.15 -3.47
CA THR A 122 -4.34 -7.31 -2.62
C THR A 122 -5.13 -6.92 -1.38
N GLU A 123 -4.72 -5.87 -0.66
CA GLU A 123 -5.33 -5.51 0.62
C GLU A 123 -5.73 -4.03 0.71
N ASP A 124 -4.96 -3.12 0.11
CA ASP A 124 -5.22 -1.69 0.23
C ASP A 124 -6.43 -1.26 -0.59
N MET A 125 -6.44 -1.60 -1.90
CA MET A 125 -7.37 -1.02 -2.88
C MET A 125 -7.87 -2.04 -3.92
N THR A 126 -8.29 -3.21 -3.46
CA THR A 126 -8.72 -4.35 -4.30
C THR A 126 -9.72 -4.02 -5.42
N ALA A 127 -10.60 -3.04 -5.24
CA ALA A 127 -11.65 -2.69 -6.19
C ALA A 127 -11.32 -1.47 -7.08
N MET A 128 -10.09 -0.96 -7.01
CA MET A 128 -9.70 0.21 -7.81
C MET A 128 -9.47 -0.13 -9.28
N LYS A 129 -9.67 0.90 -10.11
CA LYS A 129 -9.34 0.85 -11.54
C LYS A 129 -7.84 0.70 -11.73
N GLY A 130 -7.43 -0.29 -12.50
CA GLY A 130 -6.04 -0.73 -12.68
C GLY A 130 -5.71 -2.01 -11.91
N CYS A 131 -6.57 -2.45 -10.97
CA CYS A 131 -6.39 -3.73 -10.28
C CYS A 131 -7.05 -4.92 -10.98
N GLU A 132 -7.80 -4.71 -12.07
CA GLU A 132 -8.55 -5.77 -12.73
C GLU A 132 -7.66 -6.91 -13.24
N ALA A 133 -6.54 -6.59 -13.90
CA ALA A 133 -5.60 -7.60 -14.39
C ALA A 133 -4.89 -8.34 -13.26
N TYR A 134 -4.45 -7.63 -12.21
CA TYR A 134 -3.82 -8.25 -11.05
C TYR A 134 -4.77 -9.24 -10.37
N ASN A 135 -6.00 -8.81 -10.09
CA ASN A 135 -6.99 -9.66 -9.42
C ASN A 135 -7.35 -10.89 -10.26
N ALA A 136 -7.41 -10.72 -11.58
CA ALA A 136 -7.70 -11.80 -12.52
C ALA A 136 -6.58 -12.85 -12.61
N LEU A 137 -5.30 -12.41 -12.59
CA LEU A 137 -4.15 -13.31 -12.74
C LEU A 137 -3.63 -13.85 -11.41
N CYS A 138 -3.45 -12.95 -10.44
CA CYS A 138 -2.71 -13.19 -9.21
C CYS A 138 -3.59 -13.23 -7.96
N GLY A 139 -4.82 -12.72 -8.02
CA GLY A 139 -5.73 -12.66 -6.86
C GLY A 139 -6.27 -14.01 -6.38
N SER A 140 -6.09 -15.09 -7.16
CA SER A 140 -6.47 -16.44 -6.75
C SER A 140 -5.30 -17.22 -6.18
N ASN A 141 -5.49 -17.84 -5.00
CA ASN A 141 -4.54 -18.78 -4.41
C ASN A 141 -4.29 -20.04 -5.27
N SER A 142 -5.10 -20.27 -6.31
CA SER A 142 -4.95 -21.39 -7.24
C SER A 142 -4.27 -21.01 -8.56
N THR A 143 -3.81 -19.76 -8.72
CA THR A 143 -3.11 -19.34 -9.93
C THR A 143 -1.88 -20.19 -10.18
N VAL A 144 -1.65 -20.58 -11.44
CA VAL A 144 -0.42 -21.24 -11.86
C VAL A 144 0.53 -20.29 -12.59
N VAL A 145 0.12 -19.03 -12.81
CA VAL A 145 0.90 -18.02 -13.56
C VAL A 145 2.20 -17.72 -12.81
N GLU A 146 3.34 -18.13 -13.36
CA GLU A 146 4.65 -18.03 -12.70
C GLU A 146 5.01 -16.58 -12.32
N GLN A 147 4.63 -15.61 -13.14
CA GLN A 147 4.85 -14.19 -12.86
C GLN A 147 4.22 -13.76 -11.51
N CYS A 148 3.04 -14.29 -11.17
CA CYS A 148 2.35 -14.01 -9.90
C CYS A 148 2.97 -14.76 -8.70
N LEU A 149 3.79 -15.79 -8.94
CA LEU A 149 4.39 -16.62 -7.90
C LEU A 149 5.83 -16.23 -7.60
N SER A 150 6.50 -15.52 -8.52
CA SER A 150 7.93 -15.19 -8.42
C SER A 150 8.24 -14.04 -7.47
N ALA A 151 7.40 -13.01 -7.45
CA ALA A 151 7.52 -11.85 -6.59
C ALA A 151 6.12 -11.44 -6.14
N GLY A 152 5.73 -11.92 -4.95
CA GLY A 152 4.46 -11.54 -4.32
C GLY A 152 4.50 -10.10 -3.77
N PRO A 153 3.38 -9.61 -3.24
CA PRO A 153 3.37 -8.38 -2.45
C PRO A 153 4.38 -8.45 -1.29
N ILE A 154 4.80 -7.28 -0.81
CA ILE A 154 5.58 -7.13 0.41
C ILE A 154 4.83 -7.78 1.58
N PRO A 155 5.47 -8.67 2.35
CA PRO A 155 4.87 -9.27 3.53
C PRO A 155 4.56 -8.18 4.56
N ASP A 156 3.39 -8.24 5.17
CA ASP A 156 2.93 -7.28 6.19
C ASP A 156 3.03 -5.81 5.74
N HIS A 157 2.84 -5.54 4.43
CA HIS A 157 2.87 -4.16 3.92
C HIS A 157 1.83 -3.29 4.65
N VAL A 158 2.20 -2.04 4.89
CA VAL A 158 1.30 -1.09 5.56
C VAL A 158 0.21 -0.61 4.60
N LEU A 159 -1.03 -0.57 5.06
CA LEU A 159 -2.16 -0.09 4.27
C LEU A 159 -2.21 1.45 4.27
N THR A 160 -2.70 2.06 3.20
CA THR A 160 -2.73 3.52 3.06
C THR A 160 -3.52 4.21 4.17
N PHE A 161 -4.67 3.66 4.54
CA PHE A 161 -5.48 4.22 5.63
C PHE A 161 -4.87 3.96 7.02
N THR A 162 -4.17 2.85 7.19
CA THR A 162 -3.42 2.59 8.43
C THR A 162 -2.28 3.60 8.59
N VAL A 163 -1.56 3.92 7.51
CA VAL A 163 -0.53 4.97 7.51
C VAL A 163 -1.13 6.32 7.86
N LYS A 164 -2.29 6.67 7.29
CA LYS A 164 -3.02 7.90 7.62
C LYS A 164 -3.30 7.99 9.12
N ASP A 165 -3.91 6.96 9.69
CA ASP A 165 -4.30 6.94 11.10
C ASP A 165 -3.07 7.06 12.02
N GLY A 166 -1.95 6.42 11.65
CA GLY A 166 -0.67 6.56 12.35
C GLY A 166 -0.14 7.99 12.35
N ILE A 167 -0.11 8.63 11.18
CA ILE A 167 0.32 10.03 11.03
C ILE A 167 -0.59 10.97 11.82
N ASP A 168 -1.92 10.80 11.71
CA ASP A 168 -2.88 11.61 12.46
C ASP A 168 -2.67 11.46 13.98
N SER A 169 -2.42 10.24 14.48
CA SER A 169 -2.17 9.99 15.91
C SER A 169 -0.88 10.66 16.38
N LEU A 170 0.21 10.50 15.63
CA LEU A 170 1.51 11.11 15.94
C LEU A 170 1.42 12.64 15.93
N CYS A 171 0.78 13.21 14.91
CA CYS A 171 0.65 14.67 14.76
C CYS A 171 -0.30 15.32 15.78
N ASN A 172 -1.22 14.56 16.38
CA ASN A 172 -2.09 15.07 17.45
C ASN A 172 -1.40 15.10 18.82
N THR A 173 -0.35 14.30 19.01
CA THR A 173 0.34 14.14 20.31
C THR A 173 1.69 14.86 20.33
N HIS A 174 2.35 14.98 19.18
CA HIS A 174 3.66 15.59 19.01
C HIS A 174 3.68 16.45 17.74
N CYS A 175 4.40 17.56 17.79
CA CYS A 175 4.75 18.28 16.57
C CYS A 175 5.97 17.60 15.96
N MET A 176 5.85 17.08 14.74
CA MET A 176 6.92 16.39 14.02
C MET A 176 6.99 16.89 12.57
N GLY A 177 8.16 16.76 11.93
CA GLY A 177 8.33 17.07 10.51
C GLY A 177 7.32 16.30 9.64
N GLY A 178 6.68 17.01 8.71
CA GLY A 178 5.66 16.45 7.82
C GLY A 178 4.22 16.51 8.33
N CYS A 179 3.99 16.86 9.61
CA CYS A 179 2.63 17.06 10.13
C CYS A 179 1.89 18.23 9.46
N ASP A 180 2.62 19.24 8.97
CA ASP A 180 2.07 20.34 8.19
C ASP A 180 1.56 19.90 6.80
N VAL A 181 2.11 18.81 6.25
CA VAL A 181 1.76 18.30 4.92
C VAL A 181 0.72 17.18 4.99
N CYS A 182 0.86 16.28 5.96
CA CYS A 182 0.10 15.02 6.01
C CYS A 182 -0.71 14.82 7.29
N GLY A 183 -0.63 15.75 8.25
CA GLY A 183 -1.34 15.66 9.52
C GLY A 183 -2.84 15.98 9.42
N PRO A 184 -3.54 16.02 10.58
CA PRO A 184 -5.00 16.10 10.64
C PRO A 184 -5.57 17.44 10.16
N THR A 185 -4.75 18.50 10.11
CA THR A 185 -5.15 19.81 9.58
C THR A 185 -4.99 19.92 8.07
N SER A 186 -4.36 18.94 7.43
CA SER A 186 -3.97 18.95 6.03
C SER A 186 -4.93 18.10 5.20
N GLU A 187 -5.10 18.44 3.93
CA GLU A 187 -5.87 17.59 3.03
C GLU A 187 -5.07 16.33 2.72
N TRP A 188 -5.56 15.16 3.14
CA TRP A 188 -4.87 13.88 2.90
C TRP A 188 -4.51 13.66 1.42
N LYS A 189 -5.38 14.11 0.51
CA LYS A 189 -5.18 13.99 -0.94
C LYS A 189 -3.98 14.80 -1.44
N THR A 190 -3.51 15.80 -0.70
CA THR A 190 -2.34 16.60 -1.04
C THR A 190 -1.05 16.07 -0.41
N CYS A 191 -1.14 15.08 0.50
CA CYS A 191 0.01 14.40 1.05
C CYS A 191 0.58 13.43 0.00
N SER A 192 1.63 13.85 -0.72
CA SER A 192 2.14 13.09 -1.87
C SER A 192 2.88 11.81 -1.49
N GLU A 193 3.48 11.74 -0.30
CA GLU A 193 4.35 10.65 0.15
C GLU A 193 4.08 10.28 1.62
N PRO A 194 2.86 9.84 1.98
CA PRO A 194 2.51 9.57 3.37
C PRO A 194 3.37 8.49 4.01
N LEU A 195 3.70 7.44 3.26
CA LEU A 195 4.58 6.38 3.76
C LEU A 195 5.95 6.96 4.17
N MET A 196 6.50 7.92 3.41
CA MET A 196 7.77 8.55 3.77
C MET A 196 7.67 9.42 5.02
N VAL A 197 6.54 10.09 5.24
CA VAL A 197 6.29 10.85 6.47
C VAL A 197 6.22 9.93 7.68
N LEU A 198 5.46 8.83 7.60
CA LEU A 198 5.41 7.84 8.67
C LEU A 198 6.78 7.21 8.92
N ALA A 199 7.50 6.84 7.85
CA ALA A 199 8.84 6.28 7.94
C ALA A 199 9.80 7.21 8.68
N ARG A 200 9.74 8.51 8.39
CA ARG A 200 10.54 9.52 9.08
C ARG A 200 10.20 9.58 10.57
N MET A 201 8.92 9.65 10.91
CA MET A 201 8.48 9.71 12.31
C MET A 201 8.94 8.48 13.10
N CYS A 202 8.80 7.30 12.50
CA CYS A 202 9.22 6.03 13.10
C CYS A 202 10.74 5.86 13.14
N TYR A 203 11.48 6.46 12.22
CA TYR A 203 12.94 6.50 12.31
C TYR A 203 13.43 7.37 13.48
N GLU A 204 12.80 8.54 13.69
CA GLU A 204 13.17 9.45 14.77
C GLU A 204 12.76 8.93 16.15
N MET A 205 11.61 8.27 16.23
CA MET A 205 11.07 7.71 17.47
C MET A 205 10.59 6.25 17.27
N PRO A 206 11.52 5.29 17.16
CA PRO A 206 11.18 3.90 16.80
C PRO A 206 10.36 3.14 17.84
N THR A 207 10.29 3.65 19.07
CA THR A 207 9.53 3.04 20.17
C THR A 207 8.13 3.64 20.33
N MET A 208 7.66 4.46 19.38
CA MET A 208 6.30 4.99 19.41
C MET A 208 5.30 3.86 19.14
N PRO A 209 4.24 3.71 19.95
CA PRO A 209 3.22 2.67 19.76
C PRO A 209 2.60 2.69 18.36
N GLU A 210 2.49 3.86 17.73
CA GLU A 210 1.97 4.02 16.37
C GLU A 210 2.82 3.29 15.31
N CYS A 211 4.14 3.18 15.51
CA CYS A 211 5.03 2.49 14.56
C CYS A 211 4.83 0.97 14.56
N ASP A 212 4.48 0.41 15.72
CA ASP A 212 4.07 -1.00 15.83
C ASP A 212 2.62 -1.19 15.39
N ALA A 213 1.71 -0.31 15.83
CA ALA A 213 0.27 -0.42 15.57
C ALA A 213 -0.08 -0.28 14.08
N THR A 214 0.69 0.51 13.33
CA THR A 214 0.52 0.65 11.88
C THR A 214 1.06 -0.54 11.08
N GLY A 215 1.82 -1.44 11.71
CA GLY A 215 2.55 -2.50 11.02
C GLY A 215 3.87 -2.03 10.39
N PHE A 216 4.23 -0.74 10.49
CA PHE A 216 5.45 -0.20 9.88
C PHE A 216 6.71 -0.91 10.37
N ASN A 217 6.84 -1.10 11.68
CA ASN A 217 7.96 -1.86 12.25
C ASN A 217 7.95 -3.33 11.80
N GLY A 218 6.78 -3.95 11.63
CA GLY A 218 6.66 -5.31 11.11
C GLY A 218 7.21 -5.43 9.70
N MET A 219 6.73 -4.57 8.78
CA MET A 219 7.21 -4.46 7.40
C MET A 219 8.73 -4.24 7.35
N CYS A 220 9.26 -3.33 8.16
CA CYS A 220 10.68 -2.96 8.14
C CYS A 220 11.62 -3.86 8.98
N MET A 221 11.07 -4.83 9.72
CA MET A 221 11.86 -5.88 10.38
C MET A 221 12.27 -6.98 9.39
N ASP A 222 11.57 -7.11 8.27
CA ASP A 222 11.96 -8.03 7.21
C ASP A 222 13.27 -7.54 6.54
N PRO A 223 14.33 -8.36 6.52
CA PRO A 223 15.63 -7.95 5.98
C PRO A 223 15.60 -7.72 4.47
N GLU A 224 14.77 -8.44 3.72
CA GLU A 224 14.64 -8.29 2.26
C GLU A 224 13.90 -7.00 1.93
N VAL A 225 12.81 -6.68 2.66
CA VAL A 225 12.11 -5.41 2.52
C VAL A 225 13.04 -4.24 2.84
N LYS A 226 13.83 -4.36 3.91
CA LYS A 226 14.79 -3.34 4.30
C LYS A 226 15.94 -3.15 3.30
N GLU A 227 16.40 -4.22 2.67
CA GLU A 227 17.40 -4.15 1.61
C GLU A 227 16.83 -3.49 0.34
N ASN A 228 15.59 -3.84 -0.02
CA ASN A 228 14.94 -3.35 -1.24
C ASN A 228 14.48 -1.88 -1.11
N PHE A 229 14.05 -1.43 0.08
CA PHE A 229 13.55 -0.08 0.35
C PHE A 229 14.32 0.64 1.47
N PRO A 230 15.61 0.98 1.26
CA PRO A 230 16.45 1.56 2.30
C PRO A 230 16.02 2.96 2.74
N LEU A 231 15.29 3.72 1.90
CA LEU A 231 14.76 5.03 2.28
C LEU A 231 13.49 4.92 3.14
N VAL A 232 12.77 3.80 3.06
CA VAL A 232 11.59 3.56 3.91
C VAL A 232 12.04 2.96 5.24
N CYS A 233 12.82 1.88 5.21
CA CYS A 233 13.13 1.08 6.39
C CYS A 233 14.52 1.33 7.00
N GLY A 234 15.31 2.20 6.39
CA GLY A 234 16.67 2.53 6.80
C GLY A 234 16.77 3.96 7.31
N GLU A 235 17.15 4.89 6.43
CA GLU A 235 17.37 6.30 6.76
C GLU A 235 16.50 7.19 5.85
N PRO A 236 15.27 7.52 6.27
CA PRO A 236 14.38 8.35 5.47
C PRO A 236 14.94 9.78 5.34
N PRO A 237 14.78 10.42 4.17
CA PRO A 237 15.19 11.80 3.95
C PRO A 237 14.66 12.76 5.03
N VAL A 238 15.49 13.72 5.43
CA VAL A 238 15.09 14.75 6.38
C VAL A 238 14.11 15.70 5.71
N VAL A 239 12.91 15.84 6.27
CA VAL A 239 11.98 16.93 5.94
C VAL A 239 12.26 18.12 6.87
N PRO A 240 12.15 19.37 6.41
CA PRO A 240 12.32 20.52 7.29
C PRO A 240 11.33 20.48 8.46
N ASP A 241 11.84 20.61 9.68
CA ASP A 241 11.01 20.73 10.87
C ASP A 241 10.32 22.09 10.89
N THR A 242 9.01 22.11 10.62
CA THR A 242 8.17 23.31 10.70
C THR A 242 7.69 23.60 12.14
N CYS A 243 8.11 22.77 13.09
CA CYS A 243 7.73 22.82 14.51
C CYS A 243 8.62 23.75 15.38
N ALA A 244 9.50 24.55 14.77
CA ALA A 244 10.45 25.42 15.45
C ALA A 244 9.88 26.79 15.83
#